data_AF-A0A8B8E6B6-F1
#
_entry.id   AF-A0A8B8E6B6-F1
#
_cell.length_a   1.000
_cell.length_b   1.000
_cell.length_c   1.000
_cell.angle_alpha   90.00
_cell.angle_beta   90.00
_cell.angle_gamma   90.00
#
_symmetry.space_group_name_H-M   'P 1'
#
loop_
_entity.id
_entity.type
_entity.pdbx_description
1 polymer ?
#
loop_
_entity_poly.entity_id
_entity_poly.type
_entity_poly.pdbx_seq_one_letter_code
_entity_poly.pdbx_strand_id
1 'polypeptide(L)'
;MSQTSSRASTPGGYPKIPPIITNESDRVFLLDLNDYIEDEIIKVNSKEAEQRYIIYRNAFNKVIEYVTAYKPLLTAIKKEYEVTIESIRKGQREADYLNGKLKAMASEPSTIRNYKKRADELEERIGIIEKDNEKLQQQLQELRSKRQRKEELEREVAEPPKRELKKDRRLIPGLSLEEATDLNLLYKNLDILDRQLKELNISFRTRYVPKSQKVDFKNKLDTKVNTRDQLLRQGLIYRAKRYRLKIAVEAAQAYNRFKPPHQTVGDAVTFAIAQATGLPVQEKETGGQEQAQGEGEKREGSPSTVPSSFEDDDPNKEKEAEMMLEYIEKFNELFEDGKYEEAAIHAANSPKGILRTSATLAKFRDVKVRLTHRSPLLAFCDAIMASVEATGAKPGSELSTECVECALNENRLDLLSHWISQDRLSSSRQIGDLISGHCACKVPCKCGCQALAQNVYTKLHLHHQAIICLLKQGRVHAGIQYAKHKSPFTKEMYVEVLRMCPSIQLMQALVAADDQGSRPLPIGVVILTVLENNSFDLVLPFIQELQNKTADDDPNTSLFHDAVLDDLETSPEQWDSLVKILQDQGYEETATNVLSTVTVMSAMKTVLYKSLADDRPDSAATQG
;
A
#
# COMPACT_ATOMS: atom_id res chain seq x y z
N MET A 1 -50.06 -23.30 40.20
CA MET A 1 -48.59 -23.32 40.36
C MET A 1 -48.02 -23.54 38.96
N SER A 2 -47.32 -22.65 38.27
CA SER A 2 -46.67 -21.40 38.66
C SER A 2 -46.36 -20.60 37.38
N GLN A 3 -46.81 -19.34 37.37
CA GLN A 3 -46.18 -18.16 36.76
C GLN A 3 -45.73 -18.20 35.28
N THR A 4 -46.56 -17.56 34.48
CA THR A 4 -46.19 -16.68 33.36
C THR A 4 -44.97 -15.82 33.68
N SER A 5 -43.94 -15.88 32.83
CA SER A 5 -42.87 -14.86 32.79
C SER A 5 -42.77 -14.32 31.37
N SER A 6 -43.55 -13.28 31.12
CA SER A 6 -43.33 -12.31 30.06
C SER A 6 -42.01 -11.61 30.33
N ARG A 7 -40.99 -11.87 29.52
CA ARG A 7 -39.72 -11.13 29.60
C ARG A 7 -39.66 -10.11 28.48
N ALA A 8 -39.65 -8.86 28.90
CA ALA A 8 -39.69 -7.66 28.10
C ALA A 8 -38.56 -7.58 27.07
N SER A 9 -38.95 -7.13 25.88
CA SER A 9 -38.11 -6.72 24.77
C SER A 9 -37.07 -5.69 25.23
N THR A 10 -35.80 -5.92 24.90
CA THR A 10 -34.75 -4.91 25.08
C THR A 10 -34.78 -3.98 23.86
N PRO A 11 -34.98 -2.66 24.00
CA PRO A 11 -35.00 -1.74 22.88
C PRO A 11 -33.56 -1.29 22.59
N GLY A 12 -32.93 -1.82 21.54
CA GLY A 12 -31.56 -1.40 21.24
C GLY A 12 -30.81 -2.12 20.13
N GLY A 13 -31.48 -2.66 19.12
CA GLY A 13 -30.83 -3.19 17.93
C GLY A 13 -31.66 -2.85 16.69
N TYR A 14 -31.14 -2.00 15.81
CA TYR A 14 -31.76 -1.81 14.50
C TYR A 14 -31.78 -3.15 13.76
N PRO A 15 -32.92 -3.58 13.19
CA PRO A 15 -32.98 -4.82 12.43
C PRO A 15 -32.01 -4.71 11.25
N LYS A 16 -31.08 -5.67 11.15
CA LYS A 16 -30.00 -5.67 10.14
C LYS A 16 -30.49 -5.93 8.71
N ILE A 17 -31.78 -6.18 8.49
CA ILE A 17 -32.38 -6.51 7.20
C ILE A 17 -33.65 -5.66 7.00
N PRO A 18 -33.84 -4.95 5.86
CA PRO A 18 -35.02 -4.13 5.58
C PRO A 18 -36.33 -4.95 5.54
N PRO A 19 -37.50 -4.34 5.84
CA PRO A 19 -38.76 -5.04 5.88
C PRO A 19 -39.32 -5.15 4.47
N ILE A 20 -38.96 -6.19 3.74
CA ILE A 20 -39.81 -6.68 2.65
C ILE A 20 -40.57 -7.87 3.23
N ILE A 21 -41.42 -7.60 4.22
CA ILE A 21 -42.23 -8.62 4.89
C ILE A 21 -43.57 -8.64 4.16
N THR A 22 -43.77 -9.63 3.30
CA THR A 22 -45.06 -9.85 2.65
C THR A 22 -45.96 -10.79 3.45
N ASN A 23 -45.41 -11.71 4.25
CA ASN A 23 -46.17 -12.71 5.02
C ASN A 23 -45.66 -12.89 6.47
N GLU A 24 -46.53 -13.30 7.39
CA GLU A 24 -46.19 -13.57 8.81
C GLU A 24 -45.13 -14.67 8.95
N SER A 25 -45.11 -15.64 8.04
CA SER A 25 -44.08 -16.68 7.97
C SER A 25 -42.67 -16.12 7.76
N ASP A 26 -42.54 -15.05 6.97
CA ASP A 26 -41.25 -14.42 6.66
C ASP A 26 -40.73 -13.66 7.89
N ARG A 27 -41.65 -13.05 8.65
CA ARG A 27 -41.34 -12.37 9.90
C ARG A 27 -40.83 -13.33 10.96
N VAL A 28 -41.51 -14.47 11.15
CA VAL A 28 -41.09 -15.50 12.12
C VAL A 28 -39.71 -16.06 11.73
N PHE A 29 -39.51 -16.39 10.44
CA PHE A 29 -38.20 -16.87 9.97
C PHE A 29 -37.07 -15.88 10.21
N LEU A 30 -37.27 -14.58 9.95
CA LEU A 30 -36.26 -13.56 10.17
C LEU A 30 -35.94 -13.35 11.67
N LEU A 31 -36.94 -13.50 12.55
CA LEU A 31 -36.72 -13.48 13.99
C LEU A 31 -35.89 -14.69 14.43
N ASP A 32 -36.28 -15.90 14.03
CA ASP A 32 -35.52 -17.14 14.33
C ASP A 32 -34.09 -17.09 13.78
N LEU A 33 -33.89 -16.46 12.62
CA LEU A 33 -32.57 -16.28 12.02
C LEU A 33 -31.71 -15.29 12.79
N ASN A 34 -32.30 -14.19 13.27
CA ASN A 34 -31.59 -13.21 14.11
C ASN A 34 -31.23 -13.83 15.46
N ASP A 35 -32.16 -14.55 16.10
CA ASP A 35 -31.91 -15.25 17.36
C ASP A 35 -30.76 -16.28 17.20
N TYR A 36 -30.77 -17.04 16.10
CA TYR A 36 -29.65 -17.94 15.77
C TYR A 36 -28.31 -17.21 15.62
N ILE A 37 -28.29 -16.05 14.94
CA ILE A 37 -27.07 -15.26 14.76
C ILE A 37 -26.57 -14.72 16.11
N GLU A 38 -27.47 -14.21 16.96
CA GLU A 38 -27.12 -13.67 18.27
C GLU A 38 -26.59 -14.76 19.20
N ASP A 39 -27.26 -15.91 19.28
CA ASP A 39 -26.83 -17.06 20.09
C ASP A 39 -25.46 -17.58 19.67
N GLU A 40 -25.21 -17.71 18.36
CA GLU A 40 -23.92 -18.17 17.84
C GLU A 40 -22.82 -17.11 18.02
N ILE A 41 -23.13 -15.82 17.92
CA ILE A 41 -22.15 -14.75 18.18
C ILE A 41 -21.77 -14.71 19.67
N ILE A 42 -22.70 -14.98 20.60
CA ILE A 42 -22.42 -14.99 22.04
C ILE A 42 -21.50 -16.16 22.42
N LYS A 43 -21.65 -17.32 21.77
CA LYS A 43 -20.82 -18.52 22.01
C LYS A 43 -19.37 -18.36 21.56
N VAL A 44 -19.10 -17.34 20.75
CA VAL A 44 -17.88 -17.22 19.98
C VAL A 44 -17.20 -15.88 20.31
N ASN A 45 -15.87 -15.79 20.22
CA ASN A 45 -15.20 -14.55 20.60
C ASN A 45 -15.56 -13.45 19.59
N SER A 46 -16.38 -12.48 20.03
CA SER A 46 -16.91 -11.39 19.20
C SER A 46 -15.84 -10.57 18.48
N LYS A 47 -14.55 -10.66 18.87
CA LYS A 47 -13.45 -9.96 18.19
C LYS A 47 -12.91 -10.70 16.96
N GLU A 48 -13.09 -12.01 16.83
CA GLU A 48 -12.48 -12.81 15.77
C GLU A 48 -13.34 -12.80 14.49
N ALA A 49 -12.82 -12.23 13.40
CA ALA A 49 -13.59 -11.99 12.17
C ALA A 49 -13.94 -13.30 11.42
N GLU A 50 -13.08 -14.32 11.52
CA GLU A 50 -13.27 -15.61 10.83
C GLU A 50 -14.43 -16.41 11.39
N GLN A 51 -14.53 -16.41 12.71
CA GLN A 51 -15.61 -17.00 13.45
C GLN A 51 -16.96 -16.34 13.09
N ARG A 52 -16.99 -15.00 13.02
CA ARG A 52 -18.16 -14.26 12.55
C ARG A 52 -18.54 -14.59 11.11
N TYR A 53 -17.56 -14.71 10.21
CA TYR A 53 -17.81 -15.13 8.84
C TYR A 53 -18.48 -16.51 8.76
N ILE A 54 -18.03 -17.49 9.55
CA ILE A 54 -18.65 -18.84 9.57
C ILE A 54 -20.11 -18.76 10.00
N ILE A 55 -20.44 -17.97 11.01
CA ILE A 55 -21.81 -17.77 11.50
C ILE A 55 -22.68 -17.15 10.40
N TYR A 56 -22.23 -16.07 9.77
CA TYR A 56 -22.98 -15.41 8.69
C TYR A 56 -23.10 -16.30 7.44
N ARG A 57 -22.08 -17.11 7.13
CA ARG A 57 -22.14 -18.10 6.04
C ARG A 57 -23.24 -19.14 6.30
N ASN A 58 -23.35 -19.63 7.54
CA ASN A 58 -24.37 -20.58 7.94
C ASN A 58 -25.76 -19.94 7.96
N ALA A 59 -25.89 -18.70 8.45
CA ALA A 59 -27.13 -17.94 8.38
C ALA A 59 -27.60 -17.74 6.93
N PHE A 60 -26.68 -17.43 6.01
CA PHE A 60 -27.01 -17.29 4.58
C PHE A 60 -27.48 -18.61 3.96
N ASN A 61 -26.92 -19.76 4.39
CA ASN A 61 -27.44 -21.06 3.97
C ASN A 61 -28.89 -21.28 4.40
N LYS A 62 -29.26 -20.87 5.63
CA LYS A 62 -30.65 -20.93 6.09
C LYS A 62 -31.59 -20.07 5.23
N VAL A 63 -31.13 -18.91 4.76
CA VAL A 63 -31.88 -18.06 3.82
C VAL A 63 -32.05 -18.72 2.46
N ILE A 64 -30.99 -19.37 1.94
CA ILE A 64 -31.03 -20.12 0.66
C ILE A 64 -32.03 -21.29 0.75
N GLU A 65 -32.10 -21.96 1.90
CA GLU A 65 -33.03 -23.07 2.13
C GLU A 65 -34.49 -22.60 2.24
N TYR A 66 -34.71 -21.43 2.88
CA TYR A 66 -36.04 -20.84 3.03
C TYR A 66 -36.59 -20.29 1.70
N VAL A 67 -35.79 -19.51 0.97
CA VAL A 67 -36.21 -18.83 -0.27
C VAL A 67 -35.93 -19.71 -1.50
N THR A 68 -36.76 -20.73 -1.68
CA THR A 68 -36.58 -21.73 -2.75
C THR A 68 -36.69 -21.16 -4.17
N ALA A 69 -37.54 -20.16 -4.39
CA ALA A 69 -37.77 -19.54 -5.71
C ALA A 69 -36.51 -18.86 -6.29
N TYR A 70 -35.67 -18.29 -5.42
CA TYR A 70 -34.43 -17.59 -5.82
C TYR A 70 -33.16 -18.39 -5.45
N LYS A 71 -33.30 -19.66 -5.11
CA LYS A 71 -32.19 -20.52 -4.69
C LYS A 71 -30.98 -20.51 -5.64
N PRO A 72 -31.15 -20.57 -6.98
CA PRO A 72 -30.00 -20.48 -7.90
C PRO A 72 -29.25 -19.14 -7.81
N LEU A 73 -29.99 -18.02 -7.70
CA LEU A 73 -29.42 -16.68 -7.60
C LEU A 73 -28.69 -16.47 -6.27
N LEU A 74 -29.30 -16.84 -5.14
CA LEU A 74 -28.68 -16.72 -3.82
C LEU A 74 -27.44 -17.62 -3.71
N THR A 75 -27.46 -18.81 -4.30
CA THR A 75 -26.29 -19.70 -4.34
C THR A 75 -25.15 -19.10 -5.17
N ALA A 76 -25.47 -18.46 -6.30
CA ALA A 76 -24.47 -17.76 -7.12
C ALA A 76 -23.85 -16.58 -6.34
N ILE A 77 -24.66 -15.77 -5.68
CA ILE A 77 -24.21 -14.66 -4.81
C ILE A 77 -23.28 -15.20 -3.71
N LYS A 78 -23.69 -16.25 -2.99
CA LYS A 78 -22.85 -16.89 -1.96
C LYS A 78 -21.49 -17.30 -2.53
N LYS A 79 -21.49 -17.95 -3.71
CA LYS A 79 -20.27 -18.41 -4.36
C LYS A 79 -19.34 -17.25 -4.73
N GLU A 80 -19.86 -16.13 -5.23
CA GLU A 80 -19.04 -14.95 -5.53
C GLU A 80 -18.39 -14.36 -4.27
N TYR A 81 -19.13 -14.25 -3.17
CA TYR A 81 -18.57 -13.81 -1.89
C TYR A 81 -17.51 -14.78 -1.36
N GLU A 82 -17.76 -16.09 -1.41
CA GLU A 82 -16.80 -17.12 -0.97
C GLU A 82 -15.51 -17.07 -1.79
N VAL A 83 -15.60 -16.93 -3.12
CA VAL A 83 -14.45 -16.78 -4.01
C VAL A 83 -13.69 -15.49 -3.70
N THR A 84 -14.38 -14.38 -3.47
CA THR A 84 -13.76 -13.09 -3.14
C THR A 84 -13.01 -13.16 -1.81
N ILE A 85 -13.63 -13.74 -0.78
CA ILE A 85 -13.03 -13.91 0.55
C ILE A 85 -11.83 -14.84 0.47
N GLU A 86 -11.90 -15.95 -0.27
CA GLU A 86 -10.75 -16.84 -0.45
C GLU A 86 -9.61 -16.16 -1.21
N SER A 87 -9.92 -15.35 -2.23
CA SER A 87 -8.92 -14.55 -2.94
C SER A 87 -8.24 -13.54 -2.01
N ILE A 88 -8.99 -12.88 -1.13
CA ILE A 88 -8.43 -11.95 -0.12
C ILE A 88 -7.53 -12.72 0.85
N ARG A 89 -7.98 -13.86 1.36
CA ARG A 89 -7.20 -14.72 2.28
C ARG A 89 -5.93 -15.24 1.65
N LYS A 90 -5.99 -15.68 0.40
CA LYS A 90 -4.82 -16.10 -0.37
C LYS A 90 -3.83 -14.94 -0.50
N GLY A 91 -4.32 -13.75 -0.87
CA GLY A 91 -3.49 -12.54 -0.94
C GLY A 91 -2.85 -12.14 0.39
N GLN A 92 -3.58 -12.27 1.51
CA GLN A 92 -3.03 -12.03 2.86
C GLN A 92 -1.92 -13.03 3.21
N ARG A 93 -2.14 -14.33 2.99
CA ARG A 93 -1.12 -15.37 3.22
C ARG A 93 0.13 -15.13 2.37
N GLU A 94 -0.05 -14.77 1.11
CA GLU A 94 1.06 -14.43 0.21
C GLU A 94 1.84 -13.18 0.69
N ALA A 95 1.13 -12.15 1.15
CA ALA A 95 1.75 -10.94 1.70
C ALA A 95 2.53 -11.22 2.99
N ASP A 96 1.98 -12.03 3.90
CA ASP A 96 2.65 -12.42 5.14
C ASP A 96 3.90 -13.25 4.89
N TYR A 97 3.82 -14.21 3.96
CA TYR A 97 4.97 -15.00 3.52
C TYR A 97 6.06 -14.10 2.93
N LEU A 98 5.71 -13.22 2.00
CA LEU A 98 6.67 -12.31 1.36
C LEU A 98 7.32 -11.37 2.39
N ASN A 99 6.54 -10.83 3.32
CA ASN A 99 7.05 -9.99 4.40
C ASN A 99 8.01 -10.77 5.31
N GLY A 100 7.69 -12.02 5.64
CA GLY A 100 8.56 -12.92 6.40
C GLY A 100 9.88 -13.21 5.68
N LYS A 101 9.82 -13.58 4.39
CA LYS A 101 11.00 -13.83 3.56
C LYS A 101 11.85 -12.57 3.40
N LEU A 102 11.22 -11.42 3.17
CA LEU A 102 11.90 -10.13 3.05
C LEU A 102 12.64 -9.76 4.34
N LYS A 103 12.02 -9.95 5.50
CA LYS A 103 12.69 -9.76 6.80
C LYS A 103 13.87 -10.70 7.00
N ALA A 104 13.71 -11.98 6.65
CA ALA A 104 14.79 -12.96 6.75
C ALA A 104 15.97 -12.59 5.85
N MET A 105 15.70 -12.26 4.59
CA MET A 105 16.72 -11.84 3.63
C MET A 105 17.37 -10.48 4.00
N ALA A 106 16.61 -9.53 4.55
CA ALA A 106 17.17 -8.27 5.07
C ALA A 106 18.11 -8.49 6.27
N SER A 107 17.92 -9.57 7.02
CA SER A 107 18.81 -9.96 8.13
C SER A 107 20.06 -10.69 7.66
N GLU A 108 20.11 -11.18 6.42
CA GLU A 108 21.33 -11.74 5.84
C GLU A 108 22.35 -10.61 5.58
N PRO A 109 23.65 -10.80 5.89
CA PRO A 109 24.69 -9.84 5.55
C PRO A 109 24.68 -9.54 4.04
N SER A 110 24.65 -8.26 3.67
CA SER A 110 24.63 -7.79 2.27
C SER A 110 25.73 -8.41 1.40
N THR A 111 26.86 -8.79 2.01
CA THR A 111 27.97 -9.48 1.36
C THR A 111 27.56 -10.86 0.84
N ILE A 112 26.84 -11.66 1.63
CA ILE A 112 26.38 -13.00 1.24
C ILE A 112 25.39 -12.91 0.09
N ARG A 113 24.48 -11.92 0.15
CA ARG A 113 23.52 -11.64 -0.92
C ARG A 113 24.22 -11.26 -2.23
N ASN A 114 25.20 -10.36 -2.17
CA ASN A 114 26.00 -9.97 -3.33
C ASN A 114 26.76 -11.14 -3.94
N TYR A 115 27.25 -12.08 -3.12
CA TYR A 115 27.89 -13.30 -3.62
C TYR A 115 26.91 -14.27 -4.26
N LYS A 116 25.70 -14.45 -3.70
CA LYS A 116 24.62 -15.27 -4.31
C LYS A 116 24.22 -14.69 -5.68
N LYS A 117 23.89 -13.40 -5.74
CA LYS A 117 23.56 -12.72 -6.99
C LYS A 117 24.66 -12.86 -8.05
N ARG A 118 25.92 -12.68 -7.63
CA ARG A 118 27.05 -12.85 -8.54
C ARG A 118 27.24 -14.31 -8.98
N ALA A 119 26.90 -15.28 -8.15
CA ALA A 119 26.90 -16.69 -8.54
C ALA A 119 25.82 -16.94 -9.60
N ASP A 120 24.60 -16.44 -9.41
CA ASP A 120 23.50 -16.59 -10.36
C ASP A 120 23.81 -15.92 -11.71
N GLU A 121 24.35 -14.69 -11.69
CA GLU A 121 24.82 -13.99 -12.90
C GLU A 121 25.92 -14.77 -13.64
N LEU A 122 26.82 -15.43 -12.90
CA LEU A 122 27.88 -16.25 -13.48
C LEU A 122 27.31 -17.55 -14.06
N GLU A 123 26.34 -18.19 -13.41
CA GLU A 123 25.66 -19.38 -13.94
C GLU A 123 24.91 -19.08 -15.23
N GLU A 124 24.20 -17.96 -15.31
CA GLU A 124 23.52 -17.54 -16.55
C GLU A 124 24.52 -17.31 -17.68
N ARG A 125 25.63 -16.62 -17.40
CA ARG A 125 26.72 -16.41 -18.38
C ARG A 125 27.37 -17.71 -18.80
N ILE A 126 27.58 -18.65 -17.88
CA ILE A 126 28.10 -19.99 -18.20
C ILE A 126 27.14 -20.69 -19.15
N GLY A 127 25.83 -20.66 -18.90
CA GLY A 127 24.83 -21.26 -19.79
C GLY A 127 24.82 -20.68 -21.21
N ILE A 128 25.07 -19.36 -21.35
CA ILE A 128 25.25 -18.72 -22.67
C ILE A 128 26.51 -19.24 -23.35
N ILE A 129 27.64 -19.28 -22.63
CA ILE A 129 28.92 -19.76 -23.15
C ILE A 129 28.85 -21.23 -23.56
N GLU A 130 28.14 -22.07 -22.80
CA GLU A 130 27.93 -23.49 -23.12
C GLU A 130 27.15 -23.65 -24.42
N LYS A 131 26.04 -22.91 -24.61
CA LYS A 131 25.28 -22.91 -25.87
C LYS A 131 26.13 -22.49 -27.07
N ASP A 132 26.96 -21.47 -26.91
CA ASP A 132 27.84 -21.01 -27.98
C ASP A 132 28.97 -22.01 -28.27
N ASN A 133 29.50 -22.67 -27.23
CA ASN A 133 30.46 -23.76 -27.38
C ASN A 133 29.85 -24.96 -28.13
N GLU A 134 28.60 -25.32 -27.84
CA GLU A 134 27.90 -26.39 -28.57
C GLU A 134 27.76 -26.06 -30.06
N LYS A 135 27.35 -24.82 -30.40
CA LYS A 135 27.28 -24.37 -31.80
C LYS A 135 28.64 -24.43 -32.49
N LEU A 136 29.70 -23.96 -31.84
CA LEU A 136 31.06 -24.02 -32.39
C LEU A 136 31.54 -25.45 -32.60
N GLN A 137 31.24 -26.36 -31.67
CA GLN A 137 31.58 -27.78 -31.82
C GLN A 137 30.87 -28.41 -33.01
N GLN A 138 29.59 -28.11 -33.22
CA GLN A 138 28.83 -28.59 -34.39
C GLN A 138 29.46 -28.09 -35.70
N GLN A 139 29.79 -26.80 -35.79
CA GLN A 139 30.46 -26.23 -36.98
C GLN A 139 31.83 -26.88 -37.23
N LEU A 140 32.60 -27.15 -36.18
CA LEU A 140 33.89 -27.83 -36.27
C LEU A 140 33.75 -29.26 -36.79
N GLN A 141 32.72 -29.98 -36.36
CA GLN A 141 32.43 -31.33 -36.82
C GLN A 141 32.01 -31.34 -38.30
N GLU A 142 31.23 -30.35 -38.72
CA GLU A 142 30.83 -30.17 -40.11
C GLU A 142 32.02 -29.83 -41.04
N LEU A 143 32.95 -29.01 -40.56
CA LEU A 143 34.20 -28.72 -41.29
C LEU A 143 35.09 -29.96 -41.39
N ARG A 144 35.15 -30.78 -40.34
CA ARG A 144 35.93 -32.04 -40.33
C ARG A 144 35.33 -33.06 -41.29
N SER A 145 34.01 -33.22 -41.32
CA SER A 145 33.36 -34.13 -42.27
C SER A 145 33.54 -33.69 -43.72
N LYS A 146 33.46 -32.38 -44.00
CA LYS A 146 33.78 -31.82 -45.33
C LYS A 146 35.22 -32.11 -45.75
N ARG A 147 36.19 -31.99 -44.83
CA ARG A 147 37.60 -32.33 -45.11
C ARG A 147 37.81 -33.82 -45.33
N GLN A 148 37.22 -34.68 -44.52
CA GLN A 148 37.32 -36.14 -44.69
C GLN A 148 36.74 -36.57 -46.03
N ARG A 149 35.58 -36.03 -46.40
CA ARG A 149 34.96 -36.29 -47.71
C ARG A 149 35.86 -35.88 -48.88
N LYS A 150 36.57 -34.75 -48.73
CA LYS A 150 37.55 -34.28 -49.73
C LYS A 150 38.78 -35.19 -49.80
N GLU A 151 39.29 -35.66 -48.67
CA GLU A 151 40.41 -36.62 -48.61
C GLU A 151 40.02 -38.00 -49.17
N GLU A 152 38.79 -38.46 -48.96
CA GLU A 152 38.27 -39.71 -49.54
C GLU A 152 38.16 -39.60 -51.07
N LEU A 153 37.61 -38.49 -51.58
CA LEU A 153 37.59 -38.17 -53.01
C LEU A 153 39.00 -38.10 -53.61
N GLU A 154 39.98 -37.53 -52.89
CA GLU A 154 41.38 -37.48 -53.34
C GLU A 154 42.06 -38.87 -53.31
N ARG A 155 41.66 -39.78 -52.42
CA ARG A 155 42.16 -41.16 -52.37
C ARG A 155 41.57 -42.05 -53.47
N GLU A 156 40.32 -41.83 -53.87
CA GLU A 156 39.69 -42.56 -54.99
C GLU A 156 40.33 -42.23 -56.35
N VAL A 157 41.00 -41.07 -56.48
CA VAL A 157 41.62 -40.60 -57.74
C VAL A 157 43.12 -40.95 -57.83
N ALA A 158 43.73 -41.52 -56.79
CA ALA A 158 45.18 -41.74 -56.73
C ALA A 158 45.60 -43.18 -57.10
N GLU A 159 45.91 -43.44 -58.38
CA GLU A 159 46.86 -44.51 -58.74
C GLU A 159 48.26 -44.15 -58.20
N PRO A 160 49.00 -45.10 -57.59
CA PRO A 160 50.33 -44.82 -57.08
C PRO A 160 51.33 -44.79 -58.25
N PRO A 161 52.11 -43.71 -58.47
CA PRO A 161 53.14 -43.74 -59.47
C PRO A 161 54.30 -44.62 -58.97
N LYS A 162 54.65 -45.65 -59.75
CA LYS A 162 55.90 -46.41 -59.59
C LYS A 162 57.07 -45.43 -59.70
N ARG A 163 57.80 -45.24 -58.60
CA ARG A 163 59.06 -44.49 -58.58
C ARG A 163 60.13 -45.28 -59.31
N GLU A 164 60.30 -44.99 -60.59
CA GLU A 164 61.59 -45.23 -61.25
C GLU A 164 62.54 -44.08 -60.89
N LEU A 165 63.66 -44.43 -60.27
CA LEU A 165 64.78 -43.51 -60.06
C LEU A 165 65.40 -43.16 -61.42
N LYS A 166 64.83 -42.14 -62.08
CA LYS A 166 65.47 -41.51 -63.24
C LYS A 166 66.76 -40.84 -62.76
N LYS A 167 67.91 -41.35 -63.23
CA LYS A 167 69.18 -40.63 -63.14
C LYS A 167 68.99 -39.30 -63.86
N ASP A 168 69.03 -38.20 -63.10
CA ASP A 168 68.70 -36.88 -63.59
C ASP A 168 69.76 -36.42 -64.59
N ARG A 169 69.40 -36.38 -65.87
CA ARG A 169 70.23 -35.82 -66.97
C ARG A 169 69.74 -34.43 -67.38
N ARG A 170 68.99 -33.74 -66.52
CA ARG A 170 68.45 -32.42 -66.82
C ARG A 170 69.58 -31.38 -66.76
N LEU A 171 69.64 -30.54 -67.79
CA LEU A 171 70.39 -29.27 -67.75
C LEU A 171 69.87 -28.43 -66.57
N ILE A 172 70.73 -27.61 -65.96
CA ILE A 172 70.34 -26.76 -64.83
C ILE A 172 69.13 -25.91 -65.26
N PRO A 173 67.95 -26.05 -64.61
CA PRO A 173 66.75 -25.36 -65.03
C PRO A 173 66.97 -23.84 -65.08
N GLY A 174 66.72 -23.23 -66.24
CA GLY A 174 66.82 -21.78 -66.44
C GLY A 174 68.13 -21.27 -67.05
N LEU A 175 69.11 -22.14 -67.36
CA LEU A 175 70.28 -21.78 -68.16
C LEU A 175 70.15 -22.28 -69.60
N SER A 176 70.59 -21.47 -70.55
CA SER A 176 70.80 -21.89 -71.95
C SER A 176 71.99 -22.86 -72.08
N LEU A 177 72.09 -23.56 -73.21
CA LEU A 177 73.20 -24.51 -73.48
C LEU A 177 74.58 -23.84 -73.44
N GLU A 178 74.68 -22.58 -73.85
CA GLU A 178 75.92 -21.80 -73.83
C GLU A 178 76.31 -21.38 -72.41
N GLU A 179 75.34 -20.89 -71.63
CA GLU A 179 75.53 -20.51 -70.22
C GLU A 179 75.85 -21.71 -69.32
N ALA A 180 75.35 -22.91 -69.67
CA ALA A 180 75.66 -24.16 -68.99
C ALA A 180 77.09 -24.67 -69.27
N THR A 181 77.82 -24.05 -70.21
CA THR A 181 79.23 -24.33 -70.49
C THR A 181 80.19 -23.22 -70.01
N ASP A 182 79.66 -22.10 -69.52
CA ASP A 182 80.46 -21.02 -68.94
C ASP A 182 80.81 -21.31 -67.46
N LEU A 183 82.08 -21.62 -67.22
CA LEU A 183 82.64 -21.89 -65.90
C LEU A 183 82.37 -20.74 -64.90
N ASN A 184 82.49 -19.48 -65.31
CA ASN A 184 82.36 -18.35 -64.39
C ASN A 184 80.91 -18.17 -63.91
N LEU A 185 79.96 -18.34 -64.83
CA LEU A 185 78.53 -18.24 -64.54
C LEU A 185 78.06 -19.42 -63.68
N LEU A 186 78.57 -20.62 -63.93
CA LEU A 186 78.32 -21.79 -63.09
C LEU A 186 78.85 -21.63 -61.65
N TYR A 187 80.06 -21.11 -61.47
CA TYR A 187 80.59 -20.83 -60.11
C TYR A 187 79.75 -19.79 -59.36
N LYS A 188 79.27 -18.75 -60.07
CA LYS A 188 78.40 -17.73 -59.47
C LYS A 188 77.05 -18.32 -59.05
N ASN A 189 76.45 -19.19 -59.88
CA ASN A 189 75.21 -19.88 -59.54
C ASN A 189 75.38 -20.88 -58.40
N LEU A 190 76.53 -21.56 -58.32
CA LEU A 190 76.87 -22.42 -57.19
C LEU A 190 76.90 -21.64 -55.88
N ASP A 191 77.51 -20.45 -55.85
CA ASP A 191 77.56 -19.60 -54.65
C ASP A 191 76.16 -19.10 -54.23
N ILE A 192 75.30 -18.75 -55.20
CA ILE A 192 73.91 -18.36 -54.92
C ILE A 192 73.13 -19.53 -54.31
N LEU A 193 73.23 -20.73 -54.90
CA LEU A 193 72.57 -21.93 -54.39
C LEU A 193 73.08 -22.30 -52.99
N ASP A 194 74.38 -22.17 -52.74
CA ASP A 194 74.97 -22.48 -51.43
C ASP A 194 74.50 -21.49 -50.35
N ARG A 195 74.33 -20.20 -50.69
CA ARG A 195 73.69 -19.20 -49.81
C ARG A 195 72.23 -19.54 -49.53
N GLN A 196 71.46 -19.87 -50.57
CA GLN A 196 70.05 -20.25 -50.41
C GLN A 196 69.91 -21.51 -49.53
N LEU A 197 70.78 -22.50 -49.71
CA LEU A 197 70.79 -23.72 -48.91
C LEU A 197 71.10 -23.41 -47.44
N LYS A 198 72.07 -22.54 -47.16
CA LYS A 198 72.38 -22.07 -45.81
C LYS A 198 71.20 -21.34 -45.17
N GLU A 199 70.58 -20.40 -45.87
CA GLU A 199 69.38 -19.70 -45.38
C GLU A 199 68.23 -20.66 -45.11
N LEU A 200 68.00 -21.62 -46.00
CA LEU A 200 66.95 -22.63 -45.83
C LEU A 200 67.22 -23.50 -44.61
N ASN A 201 68.47 -23.92 -44.39
CA ASN A 201 68.86 -24.74 -43.24
C ASN A 201 68.75 -23.96 -41.92
N ILE A 202 69.14 -22.69 -41.91
CA ILE A 202 68.91 -21.80 -40.76
C ILE A 202 67.41 -21.67 -40.48
N SER A 203 66.60 -21.43 -41.51
CA SER A 203 65.15 -21.32 -41.37
C SER A 203 64.49 -22.61 -40.86
N PHE A 204 64.98 -23.77 -41.32
CA PHE A 204 64.50 -25.07 -40.90
C PHE A 204 64.79 -25.29 -39.40
N ARG A 205 65.98 -24.94 -38.94
CA ARG A 205 66.38 -25.06 -37.53
C ARG A 205 65.72 -24.05 -36.61
N THR A 206 65.38 -22.85 -37.09
CA THR A 206 64.78 -21.80 -36.25
C THR A 206 63.26 -21.85 -36.20
N ARG A 207 62.58 -22.25 -37.29
CA ARG A 207 61.11 -22.27 -37.36
C ARG A 207 60.48 -23.62 -37.06
N TYR A 208 61.23 -24.72 -37.14
CA TYR A 208 60.66 -26.06 -37.00
C TYR A 208 61.34 -26.84 -35.89
N VAL A 209 60.51 -27.44 -35.05
CA VAL A 209 60.92 -28.33 -33.97
C VAL A 209 60.62 -29.78 -34.38
N PRO A 210 61.53 -30.74 -34.14
CA PRO A 210 61.28 -32.14 -34.42
C PRO A 210 59.98 -32.65 -33.76
N LYS A 211 59.19 -33.42 -34.51
CA LYS A 211 57.93 -33.98 -33.99
C LYS A 211 58.13 -34.85 -32.73
N SER A 212 59.29 -35.48 -32.56
CA SER A 212 59.65 -36.24 -31.36
C SER A 212 59.62 -35.38 -30.08
N GLN A 213 60.19 -34.17 -30.12
CA GLN A 213 60.20 -33.28 -28.96
C GLN A 213 58.79 -32.80 -28.57
N LYS A 214 57.89 -32.64 -29.56
CA LYS A 214 56.48 -32.33 -29.29
C LYS A 214 55.79 -33.48 -28.53
N VAL A 215 56.09 -34.73 -28.88
CA VAL A 215 55.56 -35.91 -28.18
C VAL A 215 56.11 -35.98 -26.76
N ASP A 216 57.40 -35.70 -26.56
CA ASP A 216 58.02 -35.68 -25.23
C ASP A 216 57.40 -34.62 -24.31
N PHE A 217 57.16 -33.40 -24.82
CA PHE A 217 56.49 -32.36 -24.05
C PHE A 217 55.05 -32.70 -23.71
N LYS A 218 54.33 -33.37 -24.62
CA LYS A 218 52.96 -33.84 -24.36
C LYS A 218 52.94 -34.87 -23.23
N ASN A 219 53.84 -35.86 -23.28
CA ASN A 219 53.96 -36.88 -22.23
C ASN A 219 54.34 -36.25 -20.87
N LYS A 220 55.24 -35.25 -20.85
CA LYS A 220 55.58 -34.49 -19.64
C LYS A 220 54.39 -33.67 -19.10
N LEU A 221 53.57 -33.11 -19.97
CA LEU A 221 52.38 -32.37 -19.55
C LEU A 221 51.34 -33.32 -18.94
N ASP A 222 51.06 -34.44 -19.61
CA ASP A 222 50.08 -35.42 -19.15
C ASP A 222 50.46 -35.99 -17.77
N THR A 223 51.75 -36.30 -17.56
CA THR A 223 52.25 -36.75 -16.24
C THR A 223 52.07 -35.68 -15.15
N LYS A 224 52.33 -34.39 -15.46
CA LYS A 224 52.14 -33.29 -14.50
C LYS A 224 50.67 -33.05 -14.17
N VAL A 225 49.78 -33.12 -15.15
CA VAL A 225 48.33 -32.98 -14.96
C VAL A 225 47.80 -34.11 -14.09
N ASN A 226 48.17 -35.36 -14.38
CA ASN A 226 47.78 -36.51 -13.56
C ASN A 226 48.26 -36.38 -12.11
N THR A 227 49.49 -35.90 -11.91
CA THR A 227 50.04 -35.66 -10.56
C THR A 227 49.24 -34.59 -9.82
N ARG A 228 48.90 -33.48 -10.49
CA ARG A 228 48.08 -32.41 -9.92
C ARG A 228 46.72 -32.94 -9.49
N ASP A 229 46.06 -33.71 -10.33
CA ASP A 229 44.71 -34.23 -10.06
C ASP A 229 44.72 -35.23 -8.89
N GLN A 230 45.78 -36.04 -8.78
CA GLN A 230 45.99 -36.92 -7.63
C GLN A 230 46.18 -36.12 -6.33
N LEU A 231 46.99 -35.07 -6.35
CA LEU A 231 47.20 -34.19 -5.18
C LEU A 231 45.91 -33.44 -4.79
N LEU A 232 45.11 -33.00 -5.76
CA LEU A 232 43.81 -32.38 -5.51
C LEU A 232 42.85 -33.34 -4.82
N ARG A 233 42.75 -34.59 -5.30
CA ARG A 233 41.94 -35.64 -4.64
C ARG A 233 42.42 -35.91 -3.21
N GLN A 234 43.73 -36.01 -3.00
CA GLN A 234 44.29 -36.17 -1.65
C GLN A 234 43.96 -34.97 -0.75
N GLY A 235 44.05 -33.75 -1.28
CA GLY A 235 43.67 -32.53 -0.58
C GLY A 235 42.22 -32.52 -0.12
N LEU A 236 41.29 -32.96 -0.98
CA LEU A 236 39.87 -33.10 -0.61
C LEU A 236 39.67 -34.12 0.52
N ILE A 237 40.35 -35.27 0.45
CA ILE A 237 40.29 -36.30 1.50
C ILE A 237 40.83 -35.75 2.82
N TYR A 238 41.95 -35.04 2.80
CA TYR A 238 42.53 -34.45 4.01
C TYR A 238 41.67 -33.34 4.60
N ARG A 239 41.04 -32.50 3.78
CA ARG A 239 40.06 -31.50 4.24
C ARG A 239 38.86 -32.15 4.92
N ALA A 240 38.29 -33.20 4.31
CA ALA A 240 37.19 -33.94 4.91
C ALA A 240 37.59 -34.60 6.26
N LYS A 241 38.80 -35.17 6.34
CA LYS A 241 39.34 -35.71 7.60
C LYS A 241 39.52 -34.62 8.67
N ARG A 242 40.08 -33.47 8.31
CA ARG A 242 40.26 -32.33 9.22
C ARG A 242 38.93 -31.82 9.74
N TYR A 243 37.92 -31.70 8.88
CA TYR A 243 36.57 -31.26 9.25
C TYR A 243 35.93 -32.22 10.26
N ARG A 244 35.99 -33.55 10.00
CA ARG A 244 35.51 -34.57 10.94
C ARG A 244 36.23 -34.53 12.29
N LEU A 245 37.55 -34.34 12.28
CA LEU A 245 38.35 -34.17 13.50
C LEU A 245 37.94 -32.93 14.28
N LYS A 246 37.66 -31.80 13.60
CA LYS A 246 37.22 -30.56 14.24
C LYS A 246 35.88 -30.75 14.98
N ILE A 247 34.90 -31.34 14.30
CA ILE A 247 33.59 -31.67 14.90
C ILE A 247 33.77 -32.61 16.09
N ALA A 248 34.62 -33.62 15.96
CA ALA A 248 34.90 -34.55 17.06
C ALA A 248 35.49 -33.84 18.29
N VAL A 249 36.41 -32.91 18.09
CA VAL A 249 37.01 -32.13 19.19
C VAL A 249 35.99 -31.21 19.82
N GLU A 250 35.18 -30.50 19.03
CA GLU A 250 34.13 -29.61 19.54
C GLU A 250 33.07 -30.37 20.33
N ALA A 251 32.63 -31.53 19.83
CA ALA A 251 31.70 -32.41 20.53
C ALA A 251 32.27 -32.96 21.84
N ALA A 252 33.55 -33.36 21.85
CA ALA A 252 34.23 -33.82 23.07
C ALA A 252 34.38 -32.69 24.10
N GLN A 253 34.67 -31.47 23.66
CA GLN A 253 34.74 -30.29 24.53
C GLN A 253 33.37 -29.91 25.09
N ALA A 254 32.32 -29.92 24.27
CA ALA A 254 30.96 -29.67 24.70
C ALA A 254 30.50 -30.71 25.74
N TYR A 255 30.79 -31.99 25.49
CA TYR A 255 30.54 -33.05 26.46
C TYR A 255 31.27 -32.79 27.79
N ASN A 256 32.55 -32.41 27.76
CA ASN A 256 33.31 -32.15 28.98
C ASN A 256 32.76 -30.97 29.81
N ARG A 257 32.05 -30.03 29.19
CA ARG A 257 31.40 -28.90 29.88
C ARG A 257 30.14 -29.32 30.63
N PHE A 258 29.32 -30.22 30.06
CA PHE A 258 28.01 -30.57 30.61
C PHE A 258 27.94 -31.94 31.29
N LYS A 259 28.82 -32.89 30.92
CA LYS A 259 28.92 -34.28 31.41
C LYS A 259 27.55 -34.94 31.69
N PRO A 260 26.71 -35.11 30.65
CA PRO A 260 25.41 -35.75 30.81
C PRO A 260 25.54 -37.20 31.34
N PRO A 261 24.67 -37.63 32.28
CA PRO A 261 24.85 -38.86 33.05
C PRO A 261 24.67 -40.18 32.27
N HIS A 262 24.13 -40.14 31.05
CA HIS A 262 23.78 -41.34 30.25
C HIS A 262 24.39 -41.35 28.85
N GLN A 263 25.43 -40.57 28.61
CA GLN A 263 26.12 -40.54 27.33
C GLN A 263 27.62 -40.61 27.60
N THR A 264 28.39 -41.35 26.80
CA THR A 264 29.85 -41.29 26.87
C THR A 264 30.39 -40.21 25.93
N VAL A 265 31.64 -39.78 26.13
CA VAL A 265 32.32 -38.85 25.21
C VAL A 265 32.29 -39.43 23.77
N GLY A 266 32.47 -40.75 23.64
CA GLY A 266 32.43 -41.45 22.36
C GLY A 266 31.06 -41.35 21.68
N ASP A 267 29.98 -41.49 22.44
CA ASP A 267 28.60 -41.39 21.91
C ASP A 267 28.29 -39.96 21.44
N ALA A 268 28.72 -38.94 22.19
CA ALA A 268 28.55 -37.54 21.82
C ALA A 268 29.30 -37.17 20.53
N VAL A 269 30.54 -37.64 20.39
CA VAL A 269 31.35 -37.46 19.18
C VAL A 269 30.74 -38.19 17.99
N THR A 270 30.31 -39.43 18.18
CA THR A 270 29.73 -40.25 17.11
C THR A 270 28.41 -39.65 16.61
N PHE A 271 27.57 -39.18 17.53
CA PHE A 271 26.32 -38.48 17.20
C PHE A 271 26.58 -37.18 16.42
N ALA A 272 27.54 -36.36 16.86
CA ALA A 272 27.88 -35.11 16.18
C ALA A 272 28.44 -35.34 14.77
N ILE A 273 29.28 -36.37 14.57
CA ILE A 273 29.79 -36.72 13.23
C ILE A 273 28.65 -37.21 12.34
N ALA A 274 27.72 -38.02 12.86
CA ALA A 274 26.58 -38.55 12.11
C ALA A 274 25.59 -37.45 11.67
N GLN A 275 25.35 -36.44 12.51
CA GLN A 275 24.55 -35.27 12.11
C GLN A 275 25.26 -34.42 11.05
N ALA A 276 26.59 -34.31 11.10
CA ALA A 276 27.35 -33.48 10.17
C ALA A 276 27.55 -34.11 8.77
N THR A 277 27.40 -35.43 8.62
CA THR A 277 27.58 -36.10 7.32
C THR A 277 26.53 -35.76 6.25
N GLY A 278 25.52 -34.94 6.57
CA GLY A 278 24.47 -34.47 5.65
C GLY A 278 24.58 -33.02 5.16
N LEU A 279 25.65 -32.28 5.48
CA LEU A 279 25.78 -30.84 5.13
C LEU A 279 27.07 -30.57 4.32
N PRO A 280 27.03 -29.80 3.22
CA PRO A 280 28.24 -29.38 2.51
C PRO A 280 29.01 -28.32 3.32
N VAL A 281 30.32 -28.52 3.42
CA VAL A 281 31.25 -27.73 4.25
C VAL A 281 31.43 -26.33 3.66
N GLN A 282 30.89 -25.30 4.31
CA GLN A 282 31.31 -23.90 4.11
C GLN A 282 32.27 -23.48 5.22
N GLU A 283 33.47 -23.06 4.82
CA GLU A 283 34.52 -22.53 5.70
C GLU A 283 34.18 -21.09 6.10
N LYS A 284 34.09 -20.81 7.41
CA LYS A 284 34.25 -19.46 7.96
C LYS A 284 35.56 -19.42 8.74
N GLU A 285 36.52 -18.70 8.20
CA GLU A 285 37.61 -18.11 8.98
C GLU A 285 37.05 -16.88 9.69
N THR A 286 37.11 -16.85 11.01
CA THR A 286 37.00 -15.61 11.78
C THR A 286 38.06 -15.62 12.87
N GLY A 287 39.03 -14.73 12.70
CA GLY A 287 39.89 -14.26 13.77
C GLY A 287 39.06 -13.61 14.87
N GLY A 288 39.56 -13.72 16.10
CA GLY A 288 38.83 -13.37 17.30
C GLY A 288 38.71 -11.88 17.55
N GLN A 289 37.76 -11.56 18.42
CA GLN A 289 37.94 -10.62 19.53
C GLN A 289 36.94 -10.97 20.63
N GLU A 290 37.44 -11.05 21.85
CA GLU A 290 36.73 -11.36 23.08
C GLU A 290 36.12 -10.11 23.73
N GLN A 291 35.31 -10.37 24.76
CA GLN A 291 34.81 -9.51 25.86
C GLN A 291 33.38 -8.95 25.65
N ALA A 292 32.50 -8.89 26.65
CA ALA A 292 32.44 -9.45 28.00
C ALA A 292 31.02 -9.17 28.57
N GLN A 293 30.52 -10.10 29.41
CA GLN A 293 29.72 -9.91 30.64
C GLN A 293 28.37 -9.15 30.68
N GLY A 294 27.44 -9.73 31.47
CA GLY A 294 26.33 -9.04 32.16
C GLY A 294 24.94 -9.57 31.78
N GLU A 295 24.45 -10.68 32.34
CA GLU A 295 23.58 -10.77 33.54
C GLU A 295 22.08 -10.40 33.31
N GLY A 296 21.18 -11.33 33.68
CA GLY A 296 19.87 -10.97 34.25
C GLY A 296 18.58 -11.30 33.47
N GLU A 297 17.93 -12.40 33.88
CA GLU A 297 16.48 -12.56 34.08
C GLU A 297 15.48 -12.77 32.91
N LYS A 298 15.05 -14.05 32.79
CA LYS A 298 13.65 -14.56 32.81
C LYS A 298 12.52 -13.59 32.39
N ARG A 299 11.77 -13.89 31.32
CA ARG A 299 10.57 -14.78 31.28
C ARG A 299 9.79 -14.65 29.96
N GLU A 300 9.43 -15.81 29.43
CA GLU A 300 8.15 -16.20 28.81
C GLU A 300 7.50 -15.31 27.73
N GLY A 301 7.51 -15.85 26.51
CA GLY A 301 6.70 -15.40 25.39
C GLY A 301 7.00 -16.24 24.16
N SER A 302 6.61 -17.51 24.17
CA SER A 302 6.73 -18.41 23.01
C SER A 302 5.98 -17.84 21.80
N PRO A 303 6.61 -17.65 20.63
CA PRO A 303 5.90 -17.64 19.37
C PRO A 303 5.86 -19.09 18.87
N SER A 304 4.64 -19.63 18.79
CA SER A 304 4.35 -20.91 18.16
C SER A 304 5.12 -21.07 16.85
N THR A 305 6.01 -22.05 16.81
CA THR A 305 6.62 -22.58 15.60
C THR A 305 5.52 -23.23 14.78
N VAL A 306 5.05 -22.50 13.76
CA VAL A 306 4.25 -23.06 12.69
C VAL A 306 5.14 -24.03 11.91
N PRO A 307 4.71 -25.27 11.59
CA PRO A 307 5.52 -26.18 10.80
C PRO A 307 5.67 -25.59 9.40
N SER A 308 6.92 -25.31 8.98
CA SER A 308 7.23 -24.97 7.58
C SER A 308 6.75 -26.13 6.71
N SER A 309 5.78 -25.83 5.85
CA SER A 309 5.23 -26.78 4.90
C SER A 309 6.13 -26.75 3.67
N PHE A 310 6.39 -27.93 3.10
CA PHE A 310 7.26 -28.12 1.92
C PHE A 310 6.77 -27.43 0.62
N GLU A 311 5.72 -26.59 0.69
CA GLU A 311 5.21 -25.76 -0.41
C GLU A 311 5.81 -24.32 -0.39
N ASP A 312 6.72 -24.03 0.55
CA ASP A 312 7.23 -22.69 0.85
C ASP A 312 8.43 -22.23 -0.03
N ASP A 313 8.93 -23.01 -0.98
CA ASP A 313 10.02 -22.64 -1.91
C ASP A 313 9.51 -22.45 -3.34
N ASP A 314 8.67 -21.42 -3.53
CA ASP A 314 8.31 -20.95 -4.88
C ASP A 314 9.42 -20.00 -5.40
N PRO A 315 10.22 -20.39 -6.41
CA PRO A 315 11.32 -19.58 -6.92
C PRO A 315 10.86 -18.24 -7.50
N ASN A 316 9.58 -18.09 -7.84
CA ASN A 316 9.03 -16.81 -8.29
C ASN A 316 8.82 -15.84 -7.12
N LYS A 317 8.44 -16.34 -5.94
CA LYS A 317 8.27 -15.53 -4.72
C LYS A 317 9.62 -15.09 -4.14
N GLU A 318 10.64 -15.93 -4.29
CA GLU A 318 12.00 -15.58 -3.87
C GLU A 318 12.56 -14.43 -4.69
N LYS A 319 12.44 -14.49 -6.03
CA LYS A 319 12.80 -13.39 -6.93
C LYS A 319 12.02 -12.10 -6.63
N GLU A 320 10.75 -12.22 -6.28
CA GLU A 320 9.94 -11.06 -5.89
C GLU A 320 10.45 -10.42 -4.60
N ALA A 321 10.79 -11.22 -3.58
CA ALA A 321 11.38 -10.73 -2.34
C ALA A 321 12.74 -10.05 -2.57
N GLU A 322 13.58 -10.62 -3.44
CA GLU A 322 14.84 -10.02 -3.86
C GLU A 322 14.64 -8.66 -4.52
N MET A 323 13.74 -8.58 -5.51
CA MET A 323 13.41 -7.32 -6.18
C MET A 323 12.94 -6.24 -5.19
N MET A 324 12.08 -6.61 -4.22
CA MET A 324 11.61 -5.68 -3.19
C MET A 324 12.75 -5.18 -2.29
N LEU A 325 13.73 -6.03 -1.96
CA LEU A 325 14.90 -5.63 -1.18
C LEU A 325 15.85 -4.73 -1.96
N GLU A 326 16.10 -5.01 -3.24
CA GLU A 326 16.88 -4.11 -4.10
C GLU A 326 16.25 -2.72 -4.15
N TYR A 327 14.91 -2.67 -4.18
CA TYR A 327 14.17 -1.41 -4.18
C TYR A 327 14.37 -0.62 -2.87
N ILE A 328 14.40 -1.30 -1.72
CA ILE A 328 14.64 -0.70 -0.39
C ILE A 328 16.10 -0.24 -0.27
N GLU A 329 17.07 -1.02 -0.73
CA GLU A 329 18.49 -0.65 -0.73
C GLU A 329 18.72 0.58 -1.60
N LYS A 330 18.16 0.60 -2.82
CA LYS A 330 18.25 1.77 -3.71
C LYS A 330 17.62 3.02 -3.07
N PHE A 331 16.53 2.87 -2.35
CA PHE A 331 15.94 3.97 -1.58
C PHE A 331 16.90 4.49 -0.52
N ASN A 332 17.50 3.61 0.30
CA ASN A 332 18.43 4.01 1.35
C ASN A 332 19.68 4.69 0.76
N GLU A 333 20.24 4.17 -0.36
CA GLU A 333 21.35 4.82 -1.08
C GLU A 333 20.99 6.25 -1.51
N LEU A 334 19.85 6.44 -2.18
CA LEU A 334 19.41 7.78 -2.62
C LEU A 334 19.19 8.72 -1.43
N PHE A 335 18.71 8.19 -0.30
CA PHE A 335 18.46 8.94 0.90
C PHE A 335 19.75 9.36 1.62
N GLU A 336 20.75 8.46 1.70
CA GLU A 336 22.08 8.72 2.24
C GLU A 336 22.88 9.70 1.36
N ASP A 337 22.73 9.61 0.04
CA ASP A 337 23.31 10.54 -0.94
C ASP A 337 22.68 11.96 -0.88
N GLY A 338 21.64 12.15 -0.07
CA GLY A 338 20.92 13.42 0.06
C GLY A 338 20.01 13.77 -1.14
N LYS A 339 19.77 12.83 -2.05
CA LYS A 339 18.92 13.00 -3.24
C LYS A 339 17.44 12.75 -2.88
N TYR A 340 16.91 13.59 -2.00
CA TYR A 340 15.59 13.37 -1.40
C TYR A 340 14.42 13.40 -2.39
N GLU A 341 14.45 14.21 -3.46
CA GLU A 341 13.37 14.20 -4.47
C GLU A 341 13.33 12.89 -5.26
N GLU A 342 14.49 12.38 -5.66
CA GLU A 342 14.60 11.08 -6.34
C GLU A 342 14.18 9.94 -5.41
N ALA A 343 14.63 9.98 -4.15
CA ALA A 343 14.24 9.03 -3.12
C ALA A 343 12.71 9.03 -2.88
N ALA A 344 12.09 10.21 -2.89
CA ALA A 344 10.64 10.37 -2.74
C ALA A 344 9.86 9.74 -3.90
N ILE A 345 10.24 10.04 -5.14
CA ILE A 345 9.62 9.46 -6.34
C ILE A 345 9.82 7.94 -6.37
N HIS A 346 11.03 7.49 -6.03
CA HIS A 346 11.35 6.06 -5.94
C HIS A 346 10.46 5.37 -4.90
N ALA A 347 10.40 5.87 -3.66
CA ALA A 347 9.56 5.30 -2.61
C ALA A 347 8.07 5.29 -2.96
N ALA A 348 7.57 6.36 -3.58
CA ALA A 348 6.17 6.47 -3.98
C ALA A 348 5.75 5.43 -5.03
N ASN A 349 6.65 5.09 -5.97
CA ASN A 349 6.43 4.09 -7.01
C ASN A 349 6.82 2.67 -6.60
N SER A 350 7.04 2.43 -5.30
CA SER A 350 7.49 1.13 -4.81
C SER A 350 6.50 -0.01 -5.11
N PRO A 351 7.00 -1.19 -5.51
CA PRO A 351 6.15 -2.35 -5.81
C PRO A 351 5.37 -2.76 -4.56
N LYS A 352 4.08 -3.10 -4.72
CA LYS A 352 3.16 -3.42 -3.61
C LYS A 352 3.11 -2.35 -2.50
N GLY A 353 3.61 -1.14 -2.75
CA GLY A 353 3.67 -0.05 -1.77
C GLY A 353 4.59 -0.31 -0.58
N ILE A 354 5.63 -1.14 -0.72
CA ILE A 354 6.56 -1.49 0.40
C ILE A 354 7.20 -0.27 1.08
N LEU A 355 7.37 0.84 0.36
CA LEU A 355 7.90 2.11 0.89
C LEU A 355 6.82 3.20 1.03
N ARG A 356 5.55 2.90 0.72
CA ARG A 356 4.39 3.80 0.95
C ARG A 356 3.88 3.65 2.38
N THR A 357 4.78 3.80 3.35
CA THR A 357 4.55 3.47 4.76
C THR A 357 4.82 4.65 5.69
N SER A 358 4.18 4.66 6.87
CA SER A 358 4.36 5.73 7.86
C SER A 358 5.81 5.80 8.36
N ALA A 359 6.51 4.67 8.37
CA ALA A 359 7.95 4.61 8.67
C ALA A 359 8.80 5.37 7.64
N THR A 360 8.48 5.24 6.34
CA THR A 360 9.20 5.97 5.28
C THR A 360 8.89 7.46 5.35
N LEU A 361 7.63 7.81 5.66
CA LEU A 361 7.22 9.19 5.91
C LEU A 361 8.01 9.80 7.08
N ALA A 362 8.13 9.07 8.20
CA ALA A 362 8.90 9.50 9.37
C ALA A 362 10.37 9.79 9.02
N LYS A 363 11.01 8.96 8.19
CA LYS A 363 12.36 9.24 7.69
C LYS A 363 12.45 10.61 7.01
N PHE A 364 11.51 10.93 6.11
CA PHE A 364 11.48 12.24 5.44
C PHE A 364 11.15 13.39 6.39
N ARG A 365 10.32 13.16 7.41
CA ARG A 365 9.95 14.15 8.44
C ARG A 365 11.16 14.59 9.26
N ASP A 366 12.06 13.67 9.59
CA ASP A 366 13.24 13.95 10.41
C ASP A 366 14.32 14.76 9.67
N VAL A 367 14.22 14.87 8.34
CA VAL A 367 15.14 15.65 7.52
C VAL A 367 14.80 17.14 7.60
N LYS A 368 15.67 17.91 8.25
CA LYS A 368 15.50 19.37 8.43
C LYS A 368 15.96 20.22 7.22
N VAL A 369 16.37 19.59 6.12
CA VAL A 369 16.83 20.27 4.90
C VAL A 369 15.63 20.84 4.15
N ARG A 370 15.77 22.04 3.58
CA ARG A 370 14.79 22.59 2.63
C ARG A 370 15.30 22.42 1.20
N LEU A 371 14.51 21.76 0.36
CA LEU A 371 14.79 21.60 -1.07
C LEU A 371 14.15 22.75 -1.82
N THR A 372 14.96 23.69 -2.33
CA THR A 372 14.54 24.86 -3.15
C THR A 372 13.33 25.64 -2.58
N HIS A 373 12.11 25.12 -2.69
CA HIS A 373 10.85 25.68 -2.22
C HIS A 373 9.91 24.73 -1.43
N ARG A 374 10.31 23.49 -1.10
CA ARG A 374 9.51 22.54 -0.31
C ARG A 374 10.35 21.64 0.59
N SER A 375 9.77 21.09 1.65
CA SER A 375 10.47 20.09 2.44
C SER A 375 10.58 18.73 1.72
N PRO A 376 11.58 17.89 2.05
CA PRO A 376 11.64 16.49 1.64
C PRO A 376 10.34 15.72 1.96
N LEU A 377 9.71 16.04 3.09
CA LEU A 377 8.42 15.46 3.48
C LEU A 377 7.31 15.83 2.49
N LEU A 378 7.21 17.11 2.11
CA LEU A 378 6.22 17.54 1.12
C LEU A 378 6.51 16.95 -0.26
N ALA A 379 7.78 16.82 -0.66
CA ALA A 379 8.17 16.15 -1.90
C ALA A 379 7.72 14.67 -1.92
N PHE A 380 7.90 13.96 -0.81
CA PHE A 380 7.41 12.57 -0.66
C PHE A 380 5.88 12.49 -0.72
N CYS A 381 5.19 13.38 -0.02
CA CYS A 381 3.73 13.43 -0.05
C CYS A 381 3.18 13.72 -1.45
N ASP A 382 3.75 14.68 -2.16
CA ASP A 382 3.37 14.99 -3.54
C ASP A 382 3.62 13.79 -4.48
N ALA A 383 4.78 13.12 -4.33
CA ALA A 383 5.08 11.90 -5.09
C ALA A 383 4.09 10.75 -4.80
N ILE A 384 3.68 10.56 -3.55
CA ILE A 384 2.66 9.57 -3.16
C ILE A 384 1.33 9.85 -3.85
N MET A 385 0.91 11.11 -3.91
CA MET A 385 -0.34 11.51 -4.56
C MET A 385 -0.24 11.36 -6.08
N ALA A 386 0.87 11.79 -6.68
CA ALA A 386 1.12 11.65 -8.12
C ALA A 386 1.07 10.19 -8.59
N SER A 387 1.59 9.26 -7.78
CA SER A 387 1.64 7.82 -8.09
C SER A 387 0.32 7.07 -7.89
N VAL A 388 -0.75 7.70 -7.40
CA VAL A 388 -2.07 7.04 -7.24
C VAL A 388 -2.63 6.54 -8.57
N GLU A 389 -2.48 7.31 -9.65
CA GLU A 389 -2.94 6.89 -10.99
C GLU A 389 -2.16 5.70 -11.53
N ALA A 390 -0.85 5.65 -11.27
CA ALA A 390 0.01 4.57 -11.72
C ALA A 390 -0.17 3.28 -10.90
N THR A 391 -0.36 3.41 -9.59
CA THR A 391 -0.51 2.26 -8.68
C THR A 391 -1.96 1.78 -8.56
N GLY A 392 -2.94 2.59 -8.96
CA GLY A 392 -4.37 2.33 -8.77
C GLY A 392 -4.80 2.33 -7.30
N ALA A 393 -3.91 2.68 -6.36
CA ALA A 393 -4.13 2.56 -4.93
C ALA A 393 -3.88 3.89 -4.21
N LYS A 394 -4.93 4.38 -3.53
CA LYS A 394 -4.84 5.58 -2.69
C LYS A 394 -3.99 5.28 -1.44
N PRO A 395 -3.24 6.27 -0.92
CA PRO A 395 -2.55 6.11 0.36
C PRO A 395 -3.56 5.82 1.48
N GLY A 396 -3.12 5.09 2.50
CA GLY A 396 -3.94 4.83 3.70
C GLY A 396 -4.45 6.13 4.36
N SER A 397 -5.48 6.01 5.20
CA SER A 397 -6.08 7.18 5.87
C SER A 397 -5.06 7.95 6.72
N GLU A 398 -4.18 7.25 7.44
CA GLU A 398 -3.12 7.85 8.27
C GLU A 398 -2.12 8.63 7.41
N LEU A 399 -1.54 8.00 6.39
CA LEU A 399 -0.64 8.65 5.43
C LEU A 399 -1.28 9.87 4.76
N SER A 400 -2.53 9.75 4.34
CA SER A 400 -3.28 10.84 3.71
C SER A 400 -3.41 12.04 4.66
N THR A 401 -3.66 11.77 5.94
CA THR A 401 -3.83 12.79 6.96
C THR A 401 -2.52 13.51 7.24
N GLU A 402 -1.42 12.78 7.43
CA GLU A 402 -0.09 13.36 7.64
C GLU A 402 0.39 14.19 6.44
N CYS A 403 0.10 13.73 5.22
CA CYS A 403 0.45 14.49 4.02
C CYS A 403 -0.37 15.77 3.87
N VAL A 404 -1.65 15.76 4.27
CA VAL A 404 -2.46 16.97 4.31
C VAL A 404 -1.91 17.95 5.35
N GLU A 405 -1.56 17.47 6.55
CA GLU A 405 -0.97 18.29 7.61
C GLU A 405 0.35 18.94 7.13
N CYS A 406 1.22 18.17 6.46
CA CYS A 406 2.44 18.70 5.86
C CYS A 406 2.17 19.81 4.83
N ALA A 407 1.23 19.59 3.90
CA ALA A 407 0.87 20.59 2.90
C ALA A 407 0.26 21.86 3.51
N LEU A 408 -0.53 21.74 4.58
CA LEU A 408 -1.08 22.87 5.33
C LEU A 408 0.03 23.67 6.04
N ASN A 409 0.96 22.99 6.70
CA ASN A 409 2.09 23.63 7.40
C ASN A 409 3.00 24.42 6.44
N GLU A 410 3.14 23.98 5.19
CA GLU A 410 3.87 24.70 4.14
C GLU A 410 2.99 25.66 3.33
N ASN A 411 1.72 25.85 3.71
CA ASN A 411 0.73 26.72 3.04
C ASN A 411 0.52 26.41 1.54
N ARG A 412 0.62 25.13 1.15
CA ARG A 412 0.41 24.66 -0.21
C ARG A 412 -1.03 24.20 -0.46
N LEU A 413 -1.95 25.17 -0.39
CA LEU A 413 -3.38 24.95 -0.65
C LEU A 413 -3.67 24.59 -2.11
N ASP A 414 -2.80 24.99 -3.03
CA ASP A 414 -2.82 24.62 -4.45
C ASP A 414 -2.67 23.10 -4.64
N LEU A 415 -1.72 22.48 -3.94
CA LEU A 415 -1.53 21.02 -3.95
C LEU A 415 -2.74 20.30 -3.35
N LEU A 416 -3.26 20.78 -2.22
CA LEU A 416 -4.45 20.20 -1.59
C LEU A 416 -5.67 20.28 -2.52
N SER A 417 -5.87 21.42 -3.20
CA SER A 417 -6.93 21.56 -4.20
C SER A 417 -6.79 20.54 -5.32
N HIS A 418 -5.57 20.34 -5.83
CA HIS A 418 -5.28 19.34 -6.86
C HIS A 418 -5.53 17.91 -6.36
N TRP A 419 -5.02 17.54 -5.19
CA TRP A 419 -5.18 16.19 -4.63
C TRP A 419 -6.65 15.85 -4.31
N ILE A 420 -7.42 16.82 -3.82
CA ILE A 420 -8.86 16.63 -3.52
C ILE A 420 -9.68 16.53 -4.81
N SER A 421 -9.44 17.43 -5.77
CA SER A 421 -10.20 17.45 -7.04
C SER A 421 -9.98 16.20 -7.89
N GLN A 422 -8.77 15.65 -7.88
CA GLN A 422 -8.43 14.41 -8.60
C GLN A 422 -8.66 13.14 -7.77
N ASP A 423 -9.31 13.24 -6.61
CA ASP A 423 -9.64 12.10 -5.75
C ASP A 423 -8.42 11.20 -5.38
N ARG A 424 -7.25 11.81 -5.19
CA ARG A 424 -5.99 11.11 -4.87
C ARG A 424 -5.85 10.77 -3.38
N LEU A 425 -6.68 11.37 -2.53
CA LEU A 425 -6.65 11.19 -1.08
C LEU A 425 -7.69 10.16 -0.62
N SER A 426 -7.34 9.38 0.40
CA SER A 426 -8.34 8.67 1.20
C SER A 426 -9.04 9.66 2.13
N SER A 427 -10.09 10.30 1.61
CA SER A 427 -10.86 11.31 2.34
C SER A 427 -11.36 10.78 3.69
N SER A 428 -11.14 11.54 4.76
CA SER A 428 -11.58 11.22 6.12
C SER A 428 -12.13 12.47 6.80
N ARG A 429 -12.94 12.28 7.86
CA ARG A 429 -13.44 13.41 8.67
C ARG A 429 -12.28 14.26 9.21
N GLN A 430 -11.23 13.60 9.69
CA GLN A 430 -10.04 14.24 10.25
C GLN A 430 -9.36 15.18 9.24
N ILE A 431 -9.26 14.78 7.96
CA ILE A 431 -8.72 15.63 6.89
C ILE A 431 -9.58 16.90 6.72
N GLY A 432 -10.91 16.75 6.72
CA GLY A 432 -11.82 17.90 6.66
C GLY A 432 -11.64 18.85 7.85
N ASP A 433 -11.55 18.30 9.06
CA ASP A 433 -11.38 19.05 10.30
C ASP A 433 -10.04 19.81 10.33
N LEU A 434 -8.95 19.17 9.88
CA LEU A 434 -7.62 19.81 9.75
C LEU A 434 -7.64 20.99 8.78
N ILE A 435 -8.18 20.80 7.58
CA ILE A 435 -8.24 21.86 6.56
C ILE A 435 -9.12 23.02 7.05
N SER A 436 -10.28 22.71 7.65
CA SER A 436 -11.18 23.72 8.21
C SER A 436 -10.51 24.50 9.36
N GLY A 437 -9.81 23.80 10.25
CA GLY A 437 -9.11 24.37 11.40
C GLY A 437 -7.91 25.24 11.04
N HIS A 438 -7.24 24.98 9.91
CA HIS A 438 -6.12 25.80 9.41
C HIS A 438 -6.56 27.21 8.96
N CYS A 439 -7.86 27.44 8.78
CA CYS A 439 -8.38 28.73 8.36
C CYS A 439 -8.30 29.78 9.46
N ALA A 440 -7.35 30.72 9.37
CA ALA A 440 -7.25 31.88 10.26
C ALA A 440 -8.02 33.13 9.77
N CYS A 441 -8.81 33.03 8.69
CA CYS A 441 -9.56 34.17 8.15
C CYS A 441 -10.72 34.58 9.07
N LYS A 442 -11.02 35.89 9.11
CA LYS A 442 -12.34 36.36 9.56
C LYS A 442 -13.41 35.86 8.61
N VAL A 443 -14.62 35.60 9.10
CA VAL A 443 -15.78 35.26 8.25
C VAL A 443 -16.18 36.51 7.44
N PRO A 444 -16.37 36.42 6.11
CA PRO A 444 -16.23 35.23 5.26
C PRO A 444 -14.78 34.87 4.93
N CYS A 445 -14.50 33.57 4.90
CA CYS A 445 -13.21 32.98 4.56
C CYS A 445 -12.77 33.37 3.14
N LYS A 446 -11.53 33.83 2.99
CA LYS A 446 -10.92 34.24 1.71
C LYS A 446 -9.74 33.36 1.26
N CYS A 447 -9.21 32.50 2.13
CA CYS A 447 -8.03 31.67 1.82
C CYS A 447 -8.35 30.38 1.05
N GLY A 448 -9.62 30.01 0.91
CA GLY A 448 -10.03 28.78 0.21
C GLY A 448 -10.07 27.51 1.08
N CYS A 449 -9.52 27.52 2.30
CA CYS A 449 -9.55 26.37 3.21
C CYS A 449 -10.98 25.85 3.45
N GLN A 450 -11.94 26.75 3.70
CA GLN A 450 -13.33 26.36 3.94
C GLN A 450 -14.00 25.74 2.69
N ALA A 451 -13.60 26.14 1.49
CA ALA A 451 -14.08 25.54 0.24
C ALA A 451 -13.50 24.12 0.05
N LEU A 452 -12.22 23.93 0.36
CA LEU A 452 -11.57 22.61 0.31
C LEU A 452 -12.17 21.64 1.35
N ALA A 453 -12.37 22.11 2.59
CA ALA A 453 -13.01 21.32 3.65
C ALA A 453 -14.45 20.94 3.26
N GLN A 454 -15.22 21.87 2.70
CA GLN A 454 -16.56 21.59 2.17
C GLN A 454 -16.55 20.45 1.16
N ASN A 455 -15.61 20.43 0.22
CA ASN A 455 -15.51 19.36 -0.79
C ASN A 455 -15.28 17.99 -0.13
N VAL A 456 -14.40 17.93 0.88
CA VAL A 456 -14.14 16.70 1.64
C VAL A 456 -15.39 16.24 2.40
N TYR A 457 -16.05 17.12 3.14
CA TYR A 457 -17.25 16.75 3.90
C TYR A 457 -18.42 16.34 3.02
N THR A 458 -18.61 17.01 1.88
CA THR A 458 -19.66 16.67 0.90
C THR A 458 -19.45 15.25 0.35
N LYS A 459 -18.19 14.90 0.05
CA LYS A 459 -17.82 13.55 -0.42
C LYS A 459 -18.03 12.47 0.63
N LEU A 460 -17.93 12.81 1.91
CA LEU A 460 -18.17 11.90 3.04
C LEU A 460 -19.63 11.89 3.53
N HIS A 461 -20.53 12.63 2.86
CA HIS A 461 -21.92 12.81 3.30
C HIS A 461 -22.06 13.44 4.71
N LEU A 462 -21.05 14.18 5.15
CA LEU A 462 -21.03 14.93 6.41
C LEU A 462 -21.70 16.29 6.21
N HIS A 463 -23.02 16.29 6.09
CA HIS A 463 -23.82 17.45 5.68
C HIS A 463 -23.76 18.62 6.67
N HIS A 464 -23.71 18.33 7.96
CA HIS A 464 -23.63 19.36 9.00
C HIS A 464 -22.36 20.20 8.88
N GLN A 465 -21.21 19.54 8.76
CA GLN A 465 -19.92 20.19 8.58
C GLN A 465 -19.83 20.92 7.23
N ALA A 466 -20.39 20.35 6.16
CA ALA A 466 -20.41 20.99 4.85
C ALA A 466 -21.17 22.33 4.85
N ILE A 467 -22.30 22.41 5.58
CA ILE A 467 -23.06 23.66 5.75
C ILE A 467 -22.29 24.67 6.56
N ILE A 468 -21.68 24.27 7.68
CA ILE A 468 -20.82 25.17 8.47
C ILE A 468 -19.72 25.77 7.59
N CYS A 469 -19.08 24.98 6.73
CA CYS A 469 -18.10 25.48 5.78
C CYS A 469 -18.68 26.49 4.76
N LEU A 470 -19.89 26.24 4.23
CA LEU A 470 -20.57 27.19 3.34
C LEU A 470 -20.88 28.53 4.03
N LEU A 471 -21.33 28.48 5.28
CA LEU A 471 -21.59 29.68 6.07
C LEU A 471 -20.31 30.44 6.40
N LYS A 472 -19.23 29.75 6.76
CA LYS A 472 -17.91 30.36 6.96
C LYS A 472 -17.35 30.99 5.68
N GLN A 473 -17.77 30.57 4.50
CA GLN A 473 -17.47 31.23 3.22
C GLN A 473 -18.35 32.45 2.92
N GLY A 474 -19.37 32.74 3.74
CA GLY A 474 -20.37 33.78 3.48
C GLY A 474 -21.46 33.36 2.49
N ARG A 475 -21.52 32.08 2.09
CA ARG A 475 -22.49 31.56 1.12
C ARG A 475 -23.76 31.06 1.83
N VAL A 476 -24.44 31.95 2.54
CA VAL A 476 -25.56 31.61 3.43
C VAL A 476 -26.72 30.93 2.69
N HIS A 477 -27.24 31.55 1.64
CA HIS A 477 -28.37 31.00 0.87
C HIS A 477 -28.06 29.62 0.29
N ALA A 478 -26.83 29.42 -0.23
CA ALA A 478 -26.42 28.12 -0.75
C ALA A 478 -26.34 27.05 0.36
N GLY A 479 -25.93 27.42 1.58
CA GLY A 479 -25.93 26.53 2.75
C GLY A 479 -27.33 26.06 3.13
N ILE A 480 -28.29 26.99 3.21
CA ILE A 480 -29.69 26.66 3.54
C ILE A 480 -30.34 25.83 2.43
N GLN A 481 -30.12 26.18 1.16
CA GLN A 481 -30.62 25.38 0.04
C GLN A 481 -30.02 23.97 0.04
N TYR A 482 -28.74 23.83 0.36
CA TYR A 482 -28.09 22.53 0.51
C TYR A 482 -28.74 21.69 1.61
N ALA A 483 -29.04 22.30 2.76
CA ALA A 483 -29.74 21.65 3.86
C ALA A 483 -31.12 21.13 3.42
N LYS A 484 -31.91 21.93 2.70
CA LYS A 484 -33.25 21.55 2.24
C LYS A 484 -33.25 20.36 1.27
N HIS A 485 -32.33 20.33 0.31
CA HIS A 485 -32.37 19.32 -0.77
C HIS A 485 -31.69 18.00 -0.44
N LYS A 486 -30.61 18.01 0.36
CA LYS A 486 -29.76 16.82 0.53
C LYS A 486 -29.97 16.06 1.84
N SER A 487 -30.68 16.60 2.83
CA SER A 487 -30.89 15.95 4.12
C SER A 487 -32.12 16.51 4.85
N PRO A 488 -32.88 15.71 5.62
CA PRO A 488 -33.86 16.27 6.55
C PRO A 488 -33.09 16.87 7.74
N PHE A 489 -32.59 18.08 7.56
CA PHE A 489 -31.97 18.85 8.63
C PHE A 489 -33.03 19.13 9.70
N THR A 490 -32.79 18.65 10.92
CA THR A 490 -33.73 18.88 12.03
C THR A 490 -33.59 20.31 12.55
N LYS A 491 -34.58 20.78 13.30
CA LYS A 491 -34.56 22.11 13.93
C LYS A 491 -33.34 22.27 14.85
N GLU A 492 -32.98 21.23 15.60
CA GLU A 492 -31.82 21.23 16.49
C GLU A 492 -30.51 21.46 15.71
N MET A 493 -30.39 20.88 14.52
CA MET A 493 -29.21 21.06 13.67
C MET A 493 -29.10 22.50 13.16
N TYR A 494 -30.21 23.17 12.84
CA TYR A 494 -30.20 24.59 12.48
C TYR A 494 -29.82 25.49 13.65
N VAL A 495 -30.31 25.17 14.86
CA VAL A 495 -29.93 25.88 16.10
C VAL A 495 -28.43 25.74 16.36
N GLU A 496 -27.86 24.53 16.24
CA GLU A 496 -26.43 24.29 16.39
C GLU A 496 -25.60 25.07 15.36
N VAL A 497 -26.02 25.08 14.10
CA VAL A 497 -25.38 25.85 13.04
C VAL A 497 -25.41 27.36 13.33
N LEU A 498 -26.54 27.88 13.81
CA LEU A 498 -26.69 29.29 14.21
C LEU A 498 -25.78 29.64 15.38
N ARG A 499 -25.63 28.74 16.37
CA ARG A 499 -24.67 28.92 17.47
C ARG A 499 -23.23 28.99 17.00
N MET A 500 -22.87 28.21 15.98
CA MET A 500 -21.51 28.14 15.46
C MET A 500 -21.12 29.31 14.55
N CYS A 501 -22.05 29.85 13.78
CA CYS A 501 -21.78 30.91 12.80
C CYS A 501 -22.91 31.96 12.78
N PRO A 502 -23.10 32.74 13.87
CA PRO A 502 -24.17 33.73 13.93
C PRO A 502 -23.92 34.87 12.93
N SER A 503 -24.92 35.16 12.09
CA SER A 503 -24.90 36.30 11.16
C SER A 503 -26.33 36.74 10.84
N ILE A 504 -26.52 38.03 10.57
CA ILE A 504 -27.85 38.59 10.24
C ILE A 504 -28.45 37.89 9.02
N GLN A 505 -27.64 37.65 7.98
CA GLN A 505 -28.06 36.94 6.77
C GLN A 505 -28.54 35.51 7.07
N LEU A 506 -27.88 34.80 8.00
CA LEU A 506 -28.31 33.47 8.42
C LEU A 506 -29.62 33.52 9.21
N MET A 507 -29.76 34.45 10.14
CA MET A 507 -31.01 34.63 10.89
C MET A 507 -32.19 34.91 9.94
N GLN A 508 -31.99 35.77 8.95
CA GLN A 508 -32.99 36.05 7.92
C GLN A 508 -33.35 34.81 7.10
N ALA A 509 -32.35 34.04 6.67
CA ALA A 509 -32.57 32.84 5.88
C ALA A 509 -33.26 31.71 6.66
N LEU A 510 -33.14 31.68 8.00
CA LEU A 510 -33.79 30.70 8.86
C LEU A 510 -35.24 31.06 9.23
N VAL A 511 -35.58 32.35 9.20
CA VAL A 511 -36.93 32.86 9.52
C VAL A 511 -37.78 33.10 8.27
N ALA A 512 -37.15 33.23 7.10
CA ALA A 512 -37.85 33.36 5.83
C ALA A 512 -38.69 32.10 5.52
N ALA A 513 -39.95 32.33 5.17
CA ALA A 513 -40.82 31.28 4.63
C ALA A 513 -40.30 30.85 3.25
N ASP A 514 -40.49 29.58 2.92
CA ASP A 514 -40.19 29.06 1.60
C ASP A 514 -41.42 28.96 0.70
N ASP A 515 -41.24 28.47 -0.53
CA ASP A 515 -42.32 28.31 -1.51
C ASP A 515 -43.48 27.42 -0.99
N GLN A 516 -43.26 26.65 0.09
CA GLN A 516 -44.27 25.80 0.74
C GLN A 516 -44.81 26.42 2.04
N GLY A 517 -44.44 27.66 2.36
CA GLY A 517 -44.82 28.37 3.59
C GLY A 517 -44.12 27.84 4.85
N SER A 518 -43.12 26.97 4.73
CA SER A 518 -42.42 26.38 5.87
C SER A 518 -41.20 27.21 6.26
N ARG A 519 -41.05 27.50 7.55
CA ARG A 519 -39.90 28.22 8.11
C ARG A 519 -38.93 27.23 8.76
N PRO A 520 -37.61 27.29 8.48
CA PRO A 520 -36.63 26.44 9.12
C PRO A 520 -36.63 26.53 10.66
N LEU A 521 -36.75 27.73 11.23
CA LEU A 521 -36.85 27.97 12.66
C LEU A 521 -37.84 29.10 13.00
N PRO A 522 -38.51 29.03 14.17
CA PRO A 522 -39.29 30.16 14.69
C PRO A 522 -38.40 31.36 15.05
N ILE A 523 -38.92 32.57 14.88
CA ILE A 523 -38.15 33.81 15.08
C ILE A 523 -37.67 33.99 16.53
N GLY A 524 -38.49 33.62 17.52
CA GLY A 524 -38.11 33.69 18.92
C GLY A 524 -36.97 32.74 19.25
N VAL A 525 -37.01 31.51 18.74
CA VAL A 525 -35.90 30.54 18.88
C VAL A 525 -34.60 31.09 18.28
N VAL A 526 -34.65 31.70 17.09
CA VAL A 526 -33.49 32.31 16.44
C VAL A 526 -32.89 33.45 17.28
N ILE A 527 -33.72 34.36 17.76
CA ILE A 527 -33.25 35.51 18.56
C ILE A 527 -32.66 35.02 19.90
N LEU A 528 -33.38 34.15 20.62
CA LEU A 528 -32.93 33.62 21.91
C LEU A 528 -31.61 32.86 21.78
N THR A 529 -31.44 32.06 20.73
CA THR A 529 -30.19 31.33 20.46
C THR A 529 -28.99 32.27 20.26
N VAL A 530 -29.19 33.41 19.60
CA VAL A 530 -28.11 34.40 19.39
C VAL A 530 -27.83 35.18 20.68
N LEU A 531 -28.86 35.45 21.48
CA LEU A 531 -28.73 36.08 22.79
C LEU A 531 -27.99 35.19 23.80
N GLU A 532 -28.19 33.87 23.78
CA GLU A 532 -27.43 32.89 24.58
C GLU A 532 -25.90 33.03 24.38
N ASN A 533 -25.48 33.39 23.16
CA ASN A 533 -24.08 33.58 22.78
C ASN A 533 -23.56 35.01 23.01
N ASN A 534 -24.29 35.85 23.76
CA ASN A 534 -23.92 37.24 24.09
C ASN A 534 -23.69 38.13 22.85
N SER A 535 -24.27 37.76 21.70
CA SER A 535 -24.08 38.43 20.40
C SER A 535 -25.17 39.46 20.12
N PHE A 536 -25.39 40.37 21.08
CA PHE A 536 -26.46 41.38 21.03
C PHE A 536 -26.39 42.30 19.80
N ASP A 537 -25.16 42.58 19.33
CA ASP A 537 -24.90 43.44 18.18
C ASP A 537 -25.59 42.98 16.89
N LEU A 538 -25.97 41.69 16.81
CA LEU A 538 -26.65 41.13 15.65
C LEU A 538 -28.17 41.17 15.77
N VAL A 539 -28.71 41.20 17.00
CA VAL A 539 -30.15 41.06 17.28
C VAL A 539 -30.91 42.33 16.93
N LEU A 540 -30.42 43.50 17.35
CA LEU A 540 -31.09 44.76 17.07
C LEU A 540 -31.16 45.06 15.55
N PRO A 541 -30.05 45.00 14.79
CA PRO A 541 -30.12 45.22 13.34
C PRO A 541 -31.00 44.18 12.64
N PHE A 542 -30.99 42.93 13.10
CA PHE A 542 -31.86 41.88 12.56
C PHE A 542 -33.35 42.22 12.73
N ILE A 543 -33.78 42.61 13.93
CA ILE A 543 -35.18 42.99 14.20
C ILE A 543 -35.57 44.22 13.38
N GLN A 544 -34.74 45.26 13.36
CA GLN A 544 -35.00 46.49 12.60
C GLN A 544 -35.10 46.23 11.09
N GLU A 545 -34.20 45.40 10.53
CA GLU A 545 -34.25 45.04 9.10
C GLU A 545 -35.52 44.26 8.73
N LEU A 546 -36.03 43.42 9.63
CA LEU A 546 -37.30 42.71 9.40
C LEU A 546 -38.53 43.59 9.60
N GLN A 547 -38.47 44.58 10.49
CA GLN A 547 -39.56 45.55 10.69
C GLN A 547 -39.70 46.51 9.50
N ASN A 548 -38.58 46.86 8.87
CA ASN A 548 -38.54 47.76 7.72
C ASN A 548 -38.91 47.09 6.39
N LYS A 549 -38.99 45.76 6.35
CA LYS A 549 -39.40 44.99 5.16
C LYS A 549 -40.85 44.53 5.33
N THR A 550 -41.66 44.68 4.29
CA THR A 550 -43.06 44.24 4.25
C THR A 550 -43.17 42.88 3.55
N ALA A 551 -44.23 42.12 3.86
CA ALA A 551 -44.54 40.90 3.13
C ALA A 551 -45.02 41.23 1.69
N ASP A 552 -44.77 40.32 0.74
CA ASP A 552 -45.23 40.46 -0.65
C ASP A 552 -46.77 40.40 -0.74
N ASP A 553 -47.41 39.66 0.16
CA ASP A 553 -48.86 39.43 0.19
C ASP A 553 -49.66 40.53 0.92
N ASP A 554 -49.05 41.23 1.87
CA ASP A 554 -49.67 42.35 2.59
C ASP A 554 -48.66 43.48 2.89
N PRO A 555 -48.73 44.60 2.15
CA PRO A 555 -47.81 45.73 2.33
C PRO A 555 -47.97 46.46 3.68
N ASN A 556 -49.01 46.16 4.46
CA ASN A 556 -49.21 46.75 5.79
C ASN A 556 -48.62 45.90 6.93
N THR A 557 -48.21 44.66 6.64
CA THR A 557 -47.66 43.75 7.64
C THR A 557 -46.14 43.60 7.43
N SER A 558 -45.36 43.92 8.46
CA SER A 558 -43.91 43.72 8.41
C SER A 558 -43.55 42.24 8.44
N LEU A 559 -42.43 41.86 7.81
CA LEU A 559 -41.92 40.49 7.86
C LEU A 559 -41.65 40.03 9.29
N PHE A 560 -41.32 40.97 10.18
CA PHE A 560 -41.19 40.69 11.62
C PHE A 560 -42.53 40.29 12.25
N HIS A 561 -43.60 41.05 11.98
CA HIS A 561 -44.92 40.76 12.52
C HIS A 561 -45.43 39.40 12.05
N ASP A 562 -45.30 39.12 10.75
CA ASP A 562 -45.67 37.84 10.15
C ASP A 562 -44.89 36.67 10.78
N ALA A 563 -43.58 36.81 10.95
CA ALA A 563 -42.74 35.80 11.58
C ALA A 563 -43.08 35.53 13.05
N VAL A 564 -43.48 36.56 13.81
CA VAL A 564 -43.89 36.40 15.21
C VAL A 564 -45.24 35.69 15.32
N LEU A 565 -46.19 35.98 14.43
CA LEU A 565 -47.49 35.29 14.42
C LEU A 565 -47.36 33.78 14.15
N ASP A 566 -46.44 33.40 13.27
CA ASP A 566 -46.15 32.00 12.96
C ASP A 566 -45.35 31.27 14.06
N ASP A 567 -44.83 31.99 15.05
CA ASP A 567 -44.08 31.40 16.15
C ASP A 567 -45.00 30.75 17.20
N LEU A 568 -45.16 29.45 17.08
CA LEU A 568 -45.95 28.64 18.01
C LEU A 568 -45.11 28.02 19.15
N GLU A 569 -43.78 28.11 19.09
CA GLU A 569 -42.88 27.35 19.96
C GLU A 569 -42.29 28.20 21.09
N THR A 570 -42.10 29.49 20.87
CA THR A 570 -41.52 30.39 21.87
C THR A 570 -42.56 30.72 22.97
N SER A 571 -42.20 30.45 24.23
CA SER A 571 -43.11 30.61 25.37
C SER A 571 -43.33 32.09 25.74
N PRO A 572 -44.46 32.45 26.37
CA PRO A 572 -44.70 33.81 26.85
C PRO A 572 -43.59 34.32 27.79
N GLU A 573 -43.07 33.46 28.67
CA GLU A 573 -41.98 33.83 29.59
C GLU A 573 -40.67 34.12 28.84
N GLN A 574 -40.41 33.41 27.76
CA GLN A 574 -39.25 33.65 26.91
C GLN A 574 -39.36 34.98 26.15
N TRP A 575 -40.56 35.33 25.68
CA TRP A 575 -40.83 36.63 25.09
C TRP A 575 -40.68 37.79 26.09
N ASP A 576 -41.20 37.63 27.31
CA ASP A 576 -41.05 38.63 28.38
C ASP A 576 -39.57 38.82 28.76
N SER A 577 -38.80 37.73 28.78
CA SER A 577 -37.35 37.78 28.99
C SER A 577 -36.65 38.57 27.88
N LEU A 578 -37.00 38.32 26.63
CA LEU A 578 -36.44 39.02 25.47
C LEU A 578 -36.76 40.53 25.50
N VAL A 579 -37.99 40.91 25.86
CA VAL A 579 -38.37 42.32 26.01
C VAL A 579 -37.55 42.99 27.11
N LYS A 580 -37.41 42.36 28.28
CA LYS A 580 -36.57 42.88 29.38
C LYS A 580 -35.11 43.05 28.95
N ILE A 581 -34.55 42.06 28.26
CA ILE A 581 -33.18 42.13 27.73
C ILE A 581 -33.01 43.34 26.79
N LEU A 582 -33.98 43.60 25.90
CA LEU A 582 -33.92 44.76 25.00
C LEU A 582 -34.03 46.10 25.76
N GLN A 583 -34.86 46.17 26.81
CA GLN A 583 -35.00 47.36 27.66
C GLN A 583 -33.71 47.64 28.45
N ASP A 584 -33.14 46.60 29.07
CA ASP A 584 -31.89 46.70 29.84
C ASP A 584 -30.70 47.18 28.99
N GLN A 585 -30.71 46.87 27.69
CA GLN A 585 -29.71 47.34 26.71
C GLN A 585 -30.02 48.74 26.14
N GLY A 586 -31.14 49.37 26.54
CA GLY A 586 -31.52 50.72 26.13
C GLY A 586 -32.31 50.81 24.81
N TYR A 587 -32.81 49.69 24.28
CA TYR A 587 -33.55 49.63 23.02
C TYR A 587 -35.09 49.70 23.22
N GLU A 588 -35.57 50.74 23.89
CA GLU A 588 -36.97 50.89 24.33
C GLU A 588 -37.99 50.87 23.19
N GLU A 589 -37.70 51.52 22.06
CA GLU A 589 -38.60 51.56 20.90
C GLU A 589 -38.76 50.17 20.25
N THR A 590 -37.66 49.42 20.14
CA THR A 590 -37.72 48.06 19.61
C THR A 590 -38.41 47.11 20.60
N ALA A 591 -38.13 47.25 21.90
CA ALA A 591 -38.77 46.44 22.94
C ALA A 591 -40.29 46.64 23.00
N THR A 592 -40.76 47.89 22.90
CA THR A 592 -42.20 48.21 22.87
C THR A 592 -42.89 47.66 21.61
N ASN A 593 -42.23 47.74 20.45
CA ASN A 593 -42.74 47.14 19.22
C ASN A 593 -42.84 45.61 19.31
N VAL A 594 -41.81 44.94 19.84
CA VAL A 594 -41.83 43.48 20.07
C VAL A 594 -42.96 43.10 21.03
N LEU A 595 -43.07 43.81 22.16
CA LEU A 595 -44.12 43.57 23.16
C LEU A 595 -45.53 43.71 22.56
N SER A 596 -45.75 44.75 21.74
CA SER A 596 -47.05 44.96 21.08
C SER A 596 -47.40 43.81 20.14
N THR A 597 -46.44 43.34 19.35
CA THR A 597 -46.61 42.25 18.37
C THR A 597 -46.91 40.92 19.09
N VAL A 598 -46.16 40.61 20.15
CA VAL A 598 -46.36 39.39 20.97
C VAL A 598 -47.72 39.43 21.69
N THR A 599 -48.16 40.61 22.15
CA THR A 599 -49.48 40.78 22.78
C THR A 599 -50.61 40.50 21.79
N VAL A 600 -50.49 40.99 20.55
CA VAL A 600 -51.44 40.69 19.46
C VAL A 600 -51.46 39.18 19.17
N MET A 601 -50.31 38.54 19.04
CA MET A 601 -50.21 37.09 18.85
C MET A 601 -50.91 36.32 19.98
N SER A 602 -50.67 36.68 21.24
CA SER A 602 -51.27 36.03 22.41
C SER A 602 -52.80 36.19 22.44
N ALA A 603 -53.30 37.38 22.09
CA ALA A 603 -54.73 37.64 21.95
C ALA A 603 -55.35 36.79 20.83
N MET A 604 -54.71 36.70 19.66
CA MET A 604 -55.16 35.88 18.54
C MET A 604 -55.17 34.38 18.88
N LYS A 605 -54.12 33.87 19.54
CA LYS A 605 -54.09 32.49 20.05
C LYS A 605 -55.25 32.23 21.01
N THR A 606 -55.52 33.15 21.94
CA THR A 606 -56.64 33.02 22.90
C THR A 606 -58.00 32.96 22.19
N VAL A 607 -58.19 33.73 21.12
CA VAL A 607 -59.42 33.70 20.30
C VAL A 607 -59.54 32.41 19.50
N LEU A 608 -58.45 31.94 18.88
CA LEU A 608 -58.41 30.66 18.16
C LEU A 608 -58.71 29.47 19.09
N TYR A 609 -58.09 29.42 20.27
CA TYR A 609 -58.36 28.41 21.29
C TYR A 609 -59.81 28.43 21.78
N LYS A 610 -60.43 29.62 21.90
CA LYS A 610 -61.86 29.74 22.21
C LYS A 610 -62.73 29.22 21.08
N SER A 611 -62.42 29.53 19.81
CA SER A 611 -63.20 29.03 18.66
C SER A 611 -63.11 27.51 18.49
N LEU A 612 -61.94 26.91 18.74
CA LEU A 612 -61.74 25.45 18.70
C LEU A 612 -62.36 24.73 19.90
N ALA A 613 -62.57 25.44 21.02
CA ALA A 613 -63.27 24.92 22.19
C ALA A 613 -64.80 24.95 22.01
N ASP A 614 -65.33 25.96 21.32
CA ASP A 614 -66.76 26.10 20.98
C ASP A 614 -67.21 25.12 19.87
N ASP A 615 -66.29 24.57 19.07
CA ASP A 615 -66.58 23.54 18.03
C ASP A 615 -66.61 22.09 18.56
N ARG A 616 -66.50 21.86 19.88
CA ARG A 616 -66.82 20.55 20.46
C ARG A 616 -68.33 20.45 20.69
N PRO A 617 -69.06 19.54 20.01
CA PRO A 617 -70.48 19.39 20.29
C PRO A 617 -70.68 18.89 21.72
N ASP A 618 -71.45 19.66 22.49
CA ASP A 618 -71.96 19.29 23.80
C ASP A 618 -72.65 17.92 23.72
N SER A 619 -71.99 16.88 24.24
CA SER A 619 -72.63 15.60 24.52
C SER A 619 -73.56 15.80 25.71
N ALA A 620 -74.79 16.20 25.40
CA ALA A 620 -75.91 16.25 26.31
C ALA A 620 -76.14 14.89 26.98
N ALA A 621 -76.21 14.94 28.30
CA ALA A 621 -77.13 14.20 29.17
C ALA A 621 -77.49 12.74 28.81
N THR A 622 -77.07 11.82 29.68
CA THR A 622 -77.91 10.65 30.00
C THR A 622 -77.76 10.32 31.49
N GLN A 623 -78.61 10.95 32.31
CA GLN A 623 -79.17 10.31 33.50
C GLN A 623 -80.55 9.79 33.10
N GLY A 624 -80.81 8.51 33.36
CA GLY A 624 -82.06 7.82 33.04
C GLY A 624 -81.80 6.36 32.72
#